data_AF-A0A856MI04-F1
#
_entry.id   AF-A0A856MI04-F1
#
_cell.length_a   1.000
_cell.length_b   1.000
_cell.length_c   1.000
_cell.angle_alpha   90.00
_cell.angle_beta   90.00
_cell.angle_gamma   90.00
#
_symmetry.space_group_name_H-M   'P 1'
#
loop_
_entity.id
_entity.type
_entity.pdbx_description
1 polymer ?
#
loop_
_entity_poly.entity_id
_entity_poly.type
_entity_poly.pdbx_seq_one_letter_code
_entity_poly.pdbx_strand_id
1 'polypeptide(L)'
;MEEKKMETLHGLVLTDISATITVTSNGCTKKDDFKIELTKSLPPIATFIRVKPDNCDAVAHSIDLVFSLKEVGAAEFKVANPFVPGPAK
;
A
#
# COMPACT_ATOMS: atom_id res chain seq x y z
N MET A 1 11.10 -4.78 19.22
CA MET A 1 9.69 -4.77 18.78
C MET A 1 9.70 -4.06 17.45
N GLU A 2 9.66 -4.79 16.34
CA GLU A 2 9.63 -4.16 15.01
C GLU A 2 8.29 -3.43 14.86
N GLU A 3 8.34 -2.10 14.84
CA GLU A 3 7.17 -1.27 14.56
C GLU A 3 6.72 -1.57 13.13
N LYS A 4 5.71 -2.43 12.98
CA LYS A 4 4.98 -2.57 11.72
C LYS A 4 4.34 -1.22 11.38
N LYS A 5 5.07 -0.38 10.65
CA LYS A 5 4.58 0.93 10.26
C LYS A 5 3.57 0.74 9.15
N MET A 6 2.30 0.96 9.48
CA MET A 6 1.23 1.00 8.49
C MET A 6 1.57 2.07 7.47
N GLU A 7 1.63 1.68 6.20
CA GLU A 7 1.93 2.66 5.16
C GLU A 7 0.78 3.65 5.05
N THR A 8 1.10 4.91 4.87
CA THR A 8 0.08 5.91 4.54
C THR A 8 -0.16 5.93 3.05
N LEU A 9 -1.41 5.69 2.65
CA LEU A 9 -1.83 5.73 1.26
C LEU A 9 -2.27 7.15 0.90
N HIS A 10 -1.97 7.57 -0.32
CA HIS A 10 -2.56 8.77 -0.93
C HIS A 10 -3.80 8.44 -1.75
N GLY A 11 -3.93 7.18 -2.16
CA GLY A 11 -4.98 6.70 -3.03
C GLY A 11 -5.08 5.19 -3.01
N LEU A 12 -6.27 4.71 -3.32
CA LEU A 12 -6.56 3.30 -3.55
C LEU A 12 -7.57 3.24 -4.69
N VAL A 13 -7.22 2.54 -5.75
CA VAL A 13 -8.09 2.23 -6.88
C VAL A 13 -8.28 0.74 -6.92
N LEU A 14 -9.50 0.29 -6.65
CA LEU A 14 -9.89 -1.11 -6.76
C LEU A 14 -10.59 -1.32 -8.11
N THR A 15 -10.16 -2.35 -8.82
CA THR A 15 -10.76 -2.82 -10.07
C THR A 15 -11.11 -4.30 -9.92
N ASP A 16 -11.91 -4.83 -10.83
CA ASP A 16 -12.33 -6.25 -10.82
C ASP A 16 -11.16 -7.25 -10.92
N ILE A 17 -9.95 -6.79 -11.25
CA ILE A 17 -8.77 -7.65 -11.44
C ILE A 17 -7.55 -7.23 -10.63
N SER A 18 -7.50 -5.98 -10.14
CA SER A 18 -6.33 -5.43 -9.48
C SER A 18 -6.67 -4.34 -8.46
N ALA A 19 -5.80 -4.18 -7.47
CA ALA A 19 -5.80 -3.13 -6.48
C ALA A 19 -4.56 -2.26 -6.68
N THR A 20 -4.76 -1.00 -7.04
CA THR A 20 -3.69 -0.03 -7.17
C THR A 20 -3.67 0.85 -5.92
N ILE A 21 -2.54 0.92 -5.22
CA ILE A 21 -2.35 1.86 -4.11
C ILE A 21 -1.40 2.96 -4.54
N THR A 22 -1.62 4.18 -4.05
CA THR A 22 -0.71 5.30 -4.26
C THR A 22 0.03 5.58 -2.96
N VAL A 23 1.36 5.59 -2.98
CA VAL A 23 2.23 5.77 -1.80
C VAL A 23 3.35 6.76 -2.09
N THR A 24 3.95 7.35 -1.04
CA THR A 24 5.16 8.17 -1.21
C THR A 24 6.38 7.28 -1.40
N SER A 25 7.23 7.63 -2.35
CA SER A 25 8.53 7.01 -2.62
C SER A 25 9.60 8.09 -2.71
N ASN A 26 10.76 7.87 -2.10
CA ASN A 26 11.99 8.64 -2.28
C ASN A 26 12.92 7.93 -3.29
N GLY A 27 12.36 7.09 -4.20
CA GLY A 27 13.03 6.66 -5.43
C GLY A 27 13.33 5.17 -5.56
N CYS A 28 13.14 4.36 -4.52
CA CYS A 28 13.45 2.91 -4.57
C CYS A 28 12.30 2.01 -4.18
N THR A 29 11.14 2.59 -3.88
CA THR A 29 9.97 1.86 -3.43
C THR A 29 9.45 0.99 -4.56
N LYS A 30 9.33 -0.31 -4.29
CA LYS A 30 8.74 -1.29 -5.19
C LYS A 30 7.62 -2.03 -4.48
N LYS A 31 6.78 -2.70 -5.27
CA LYS A 31 5.71 -3.55 -4.73
C LYS A 31 6.21 -4.63 -3.76
N ASP A 32 7.38 -5.21 -4.02
CA ASP A 32 8.02 -6.23 -3.17
C ASP A 32 8.48 -5.70 -1.81
N ASP A 33 8.56 -4.37 -1.65
CA ASP A 33 8.84 -3.74 -0.36
C ASP A 33 7.60 -3.65 0.53
N PHE A 34 6.44 -4.12 0.03
CA PHE A 34 5.17 -4.18 0.76
C PHE A 34 4.75 -5.61 1.02
N LYS A 35 4.25 -5.83 2.22
CA LYS A 35 3.54 -7.02 2.62
C LYS A 35 2.07 -6.70 2.77
N ILE A 36 1.22 -7.55 2.22
CA ILE A 36 -0.23 -7.45 2.39
C ILE A 36 -0.64 -8.41 3.50
N GLU A 37 -1.21 -7.89 4.57
CA GLU A 37 -1.84 -8.69 5.61
C GLU A 37 -3.36 -8.63 5.46
N LEU A 38 -3.98 -9.77 5.14
CA LEU A 38 -5.44 -9.92 5.16
C LEU A 38 -5.91 -10.34 6.55
N THR A 39 -6.76 -9.53 7.13
CA THR A 39 -7.50 -9.88 8.34
C THR A 39 -8.83 -10.52 7.95
N LYS A 40 -9.11 -11.70 8.51
CA LYS A 40 -10.38 -12.40 8.36
C LYS A 40 -11.50 -11.59 9.02
N SER A 41 -12.20 -10.80 8.21
CA SER A 41 -13.39 -10.04 8.58
C SER A 41 -14.39 -10.13 7.43
N LEU A 42 -15.62 -9.66 7.64
CA LEU A 42 -16.67 -9.64 6.63
C LEU A 42 -17.15 -8.19 6.43
N PRO A 43 -16.67 -7.49 5.39
CA PRO A 43 -15.69 -7.91 4.36
C PRO A 43 -14.25 -7.99 4.90
N PRO A 44 -13.35 -8.76 4.25
CA PRO A 44 -11.97 -8.93 4.71
C PRO A 44 -11.21 -7.60 4.62
N ILE A 45 -10.20 -7.44 5.46
CA ILE A 45 -9.46 -6.17 5.56
C ILE A 45 -8.01 -6.39 5.14
N ALA A 46 -7.59 -5.77 4.04
CA ALA A 46 -6.20 -5.75 3.61
C ALA A 46 -5.44 -4.60 4.26
N THR A 47 -4.22 -4.90 4.71
CA THR A 47 -3.30 -3.91 5.27
C THR A 47 -1.99 -3.98 4.50
N PHE A 48 -1.60 -2.88 3.84
CA PHE A 48 -0.34 -2.74 3.15
C PHE A 48 0.73 -2.26 4.12
N ILE A 49 1.69 -3.11 4.42
CA ILE A 49 2.74 -2.84 5.39
C ILE A 49 4.05 -2.73 4.64
N ARG A 50 4.67 -1.55 4.68
CA ARG A 50 6.00 -1.36 4.13
C ARG A 50 7.00 -2.10 5.00
N VAL A 51 7.50 -3.23 4.51
CA VAL A 51 8.49 -4.06 5.21
C VAL A 51 9.91 -3.60 4.94
N LYS A 52 10.14 -2.91 3.82
CA LYS A 52 11.45 -2.37 3.47
C LYS A 52 11.41 -0.84 3.37
N PRO A 53 12.21 -0.13 4.19
CA PRO A 53 12.22 1.32 4.19
C PRO A 53 12.79 1.85 2.87
N ASP A 54 12.24 2.97 2.44
CA ASP A 54 12.71 3.68 1.26
C ASP A 54 13.76 4.72 1.67
N ASN A 55 15.00 4.25 1.78
CA ASN A 55 16.16 5.04 2.19
C ASN A 55 16.88 5.67 1.00
N CYS A 56 16.18 5.87 -0.12
CA CYS A 56 16.79 6.48 -1.29
C CYS A 56 16.73 8.00 -1.21
N ASP A 57 17.73 8.66 -1.79
CA ASP A 57 17.91 10.11 -1.70
C ASP A 57 17.34 10.82 -2.93
N ALA A 58 16.18 10.35 -3.43
CA ALA A 58 15.46 11.04 -4.49
C ALA A 58 14.37 11.94 -3.91
N VAL A 59 13.89 12.86 -4.74
CA VAL A 59 12.76 13.72 -4.37
C VAL A 59 11.53 12.85 -4.10
N ALA A 60 10.93 13.05 -2.92
CA ALA A 60 9.70 12.37 -2.53
C ALA A 60 8.59 12.62 -3.56
N HIS A 61 8.02 11.54 -4.10
CA HIS A 61 6.95 11.60 -5.08
C HIS A 61 5.95 10.46 -4.84
N SER A 62 4.72 10.66 -5.28
CA SER A 62 3.71 9.60 -5.24
C SER A 62 3.92 8.61 -6.37
N ILE A 63 3.91 7.32 -6.07
CA ILE A 63 3.93 6.24 -7.04
C ILE A 63 2.70 5.36 -6.88
N ASP A 64 2.27 4.76 -7.99
CA ASP A 64 1.19 3.80 -8.02
C ASP A 64 1.75 2.37 -8.06
N LEU A 65 1.32 1.55 -7.10
CA LEU A 65 1.68 0.15 -6.98
C LEU A 65 0.45 -0.71 -7.28
N VAL A 66 0.54 -1.47 -8.36
CA VAL A 66 -0.55 -2.36 -8.82
C VAL A 66 -0.33 -3.75 -8.24
N PHE A 67 -1.31 -4.23 -7.48
CA PHE A 67 -1.39 -5.57 -6.92
C PHE A 67 -2.52 -6.34 -7.57
N SER A 68 -2.30 -7.62 -7.86
CA SER A 68 -3.37 -8.48 -8.36
C SER A 68 -4.30 -8.86 -7.21
N LEU A 69 -5.60 -9.06 -7.45
CA LEU A 69 -6.52 -9.55 -6.40
C LEU A 69 -6.09 -10.90 -5.81
N LYS A 70 -5.38 -11.72 -6.60
CA LYS A 70 -4.74 -12.96 -6.13
C LYS A 70 -3.62 -12.72 -5.12
N GLU A 71 -2.84 -11.64 -5.29
CA GLU A 71 -1.76 -11.25 -4.37
C GLU A 71 -2.35 -10.67 -3.09
N VAL A 72 -3.44 -9.91 -3.21
CA VAL A 72 -4.18 -9.45 -2.04
C VAL A 72 -4.78 -10.63 -1.28
N GLY A 73 -5.33 -11.62 -2.00
CA GLY A 73 -5.98 -12.80 -1.44
C GLY A 73 -7.49 -12.67 -1.26
N ALA A 74 -8.09 -11.59 -1.77
CA ALA A 74 -9.54 -11.34 -1.75
C ALA A 74 -9.95 -10.51 -2.97
N ALA A 75 -11.11 -10.84 -3.55
CA ALA A 75 -11.69 -10.06 -4.65
C ALA A 75 -12.32 -8.75 -4.17
N GLU A 76 -12.90 -8.77 -2.96
CA GLU A 76 -13.49 -7.61 -2.31
C GLU A 76 -12.89 -7.49 -0.91
N PHE A 77 -12.34 -6.31 -0.58
CA PHE A 77 -11.74 -6.07 0.72
C PHE A 77 -11.80 -4.58 1.09
N LYS A 78 -11.73 -4.31 2.40
CA LYS A 78 -11.49 -2.96 2.94
C LYS A 78 -10.01 -2.76 3.17
N VAL A 79 -9.53 -1.51 3.08
CA VAL A 79 -8.14 -1.19 3.40
C VAL A 79 -8.05 -0.55 4.77
N ALA A 80 -7.17 -1.06 5.62
CA ALA A 80 -6.94 -0.51 6.97
C ALA A 80 -5.93 0.65 6.97
N ASN A 81 -5.20 0.86 5.89
CA ASN A 81 -4.16 1.87 5.83
C ASN A 81 -4.74 3.29 5.99
N PRO A 82 -4.06 4.16 6.76
CA PRO A 82 -4.43 5.56 6.85
C PRO A 82 -4.29 6.23 5.47
N PHE A 83 -5.26 7.06 5.12
CA PHE A 83 -5.22 7.88 3.92
C PHE A 83 -4.81 9.30 4.28
N VAL A 84 -3.74 9.81 3.69
CA VAL A 84 -3.40 11.24 3.75
C VAL A 84 -3.25 11.77 2.34
N PRO A 85 -3.85 12.92 2.00
CA PRO A 85 -3.53 13.59 0.74
C PRO A 85 -2.01 13.80 0.68
N GLY A 86 -1.43 13.55 -0.50
CA GLY A 86 0.00 13.75 -0.72
C GLY A 86 0.44 15.16 -0.33
N PRO A 87 1.73 15.37 -0.03
CA PRO A 87 2.25 16.69 0.27
C PRO A 87 1.78 17.68 -0.80
N ALA A 88 1.18 18.79 -0.36
CA ALA A 88 0.74 19.84 -1.26
C ALA A 88 1.94 20.27 -2.10
N LYS A 89 1.78 20.15 -3.42
CA LYS A 89 2.80 20.44 -4.41
C LYS A 89 3.17 21.91 -4.41
#